data_AF-A0A7J7SVQ0-F1
#
_entry.id   AF-A0A7J7SVQ0-F1
#
_cell.length_a   1.000
_cell.length_b   1.000
_cell.length_c   1.000
_cell.angle_alpha   90.00
_cell.angle_beta   90.00
_cell.angle_gamma   90.00
#
_symmetry.space_group_name_H-M   'P 1'
#
loop_
_entity.id
_entity.type
_entity.pdbx_description
1 polymer ?
#
loop_
_entity_poly.entity_id
_entity_poly.type
_entity_poly.pdbx_seq_one_letter_code
_entity_poly.pdbx_strand_id
1 'polypeptide(L)'
;MLDPALGEFVLVEKEVKIKKKGNIYSLNEGYAKYFDAATTEYVQKKKFPEDSGPPYGARYVGSMVADVHRTLVYGGIFLYPANQKNPKGKVLSDFQLHHQLILDHRPL
;
A
#
# COMPACT_ATOMS: atom_id res chain seq x y z
N MET A 1 -5.56 -0.82 -20.69
CA MET A 1 -4.17 -0.75 -21.18
C MET A 1 -4.16 0.13 -22.41
N LEU A 2 -3.17 0.99 -22.59
CA LEU A 2 -3.06 1.81 -23.81
C LEU A 2 -2.59 0.93 -24.96
N ASP A 3 -3.34 0.89 -26.06
CA ASP A 3 -2.86 0.39 -27.34
C ASP A 3 -2.23 1.55 -28.11
N PRO A 4 -0.90 1.60 -28.28
CA PRO A 4 -0.24 2.72 -28.95
C PRO A 4 -0.53 2.81 -30.45
N ALA A 5 -0.93 1.71 -31.10
CA ALA A 5 -1.21 1.68 -32.53
C ALA A 5 -2.58 2.29 -32.85
N LEU A 6 -3.54 2.11 -31.94
CA LEU A 6 -4.87 2.69 -32.04
C LEU A 6 -5.00 4.05 -31.33
N GLY A 7 -4.12 4.33 -30.37
CA GLY A 7 -4.21 5.51 -29.52
C GLY A 7 -5.36 5.42 -28.50
N GLU A 8 -5.89 4.22 -28.27
CA GLU A 8 -7.07 3.99 -27.43
C GLU A 8 -6.75 3.16 -26.18
N PHE A 9 -7.53 3.37 -25.11
CA PHE A 9 -7.48 2.51 -23.93
C PHE A 9 -8.37 1.29 -24.14
N VAL A 10 -7.75 0.13 -24.25
CA VAL A 10 -8.45 -1.16 -24.32
C VAL A 10 -8.70 -1.68 -22.91
N LEU A 11 -9.93 -2.14 -22.67
CA LEU A 11 -10.31 -2.80 -21.44
C LEU A 11 -9.62 -4.17 -21.34
N VAL A 12 -8.76 -4.34 -20.34
CA VAL A 12 -7.96 -5.57 -20.14
C VAL A 12 -8.50 -6.46 -19.03
N GLU A 13 -9.08 -5.87 -17.99
CA GLU A 13 -9.64 -6.60 -16.86
C GLU A 13 -10.88 -5.86 -16.38
N LYS A 14 -11.99 -6.60 -16.24
CA LYS A 14 -13.24 -6.11 -15.64
C LYS A 14 -13.26 -6.53 -14.17
N GLU A 15 -13.82 -5.69 -13.32
CA GLU A 15 -14.07 -6.02 -11.91
C GLU A 15 -12.83 -6.43 -11.12
N VAL A 16 -11.75 -5.65 -11.21
CA VAL A 16 -10.51 -5.90 -10.46
C VAL A 16 -10.82 -6.05 -8.96
N LYS A 17 -10.45 -7.19 -8.38
CA LYS A 17 -10.60 -7.46 -6.94
C LYS A 17 -9.24 -7.52 -6.26
N ILE A 18 -9.08 -6.70 -5.22
CA ILE A 18 -7.89 -6.76 -4.38
C ILE A 18 -7.88 -8.08 -3.62
N LYS A 19 -6.73 -8.76 -3.59
CA LYS A 19 -6.54 -9.95 -2.76
C LYS A 19 -6.74 -9.61 -1.28
N LYS A 20 -7.53 -10.41 -0.57
CA LYS A 20 -7.82 -10.21 0.87
C LYS A 20 -6.57 -10.13 1.75
N LYS A 21 -5.50 -10.84 1.38
CA LYS A 21 -4.21 -10.81 2.07
C LYS A 21 -3.09 -10.86 1.04
N GLY A 22 -2.15 -9.94 1.16
CA GLY A 22 -0.88 -9.98 0.45
C GLY A 22 0.29 -10.17 1.41
N ASN A 23 1.48 -10.35 0.85
CA ASN A 23 2.74 -10.56 1.56
C ASN A 23 3.76 -9.45 1.26
N ILE A 24 3.28 -8.26 0.88
CA ILE A 24 4.11 -7.10 0.54
C ILE A 24 3.70 -5.93 1.43
N TYR A 25 4.68 -5.21 1.96
CA TYR A 25 4.47 -3.87 2.52
C TYR A 25 5.29 -2.84 1.74
N SER A 26 4.73 -1.64 1.59
CA SER A 26 5.31 -0.55 0.83
C SER A 26 5.33 0.73 1.63
N LEU A 27 6.52 1.17 1.99
CA LEU A 27 6.76 2.35 2.82
C LEU A 27 8.22 2.80 2.70
N ASN A 28 8.47 4.10 2.85
CA ASN A 28 9.82 4.65 2.85
C ASN A 28 10.48 4.46 4.23
N GLU A 29 11.23 3.38 4.39
CA GLU A 29 11.96 3.08 5.63
C GLU A 29 13.11 4.05 5.93
N GLY A 30 13.49 4.94 5.00
CA GLY A 30 14.41 6.04 5.29
C GLY A 30 13.90 7.00 6.37
N TYR A 31 12.59 6.98 6.66
CA TYR A 31 11.99 7.73 7.76
C TYR A 31 11.83 6.92 9.06
N ALA A 32 12.43 5.74 9.19
CA ALA A 32 12.25 4.86 10.35
C ALA A 32 12.49 5.55 11.71
N LYS A 33 13.48 6.45 11.79
CA LYS A 33 13.74 7.26 12.99
C LYS A 33 12.55 8.11 13.45
N TYR A 34 11.62 8.42 12.55
CA TYR A 34 10.52 9.36 12.76
C TYR A 34 9.14 8.69 12.75
N PHE A 35 9.08 7.36 12.65
CA PHE A 35 7.82 6.63 12.75
C PHE A 35 7.25 6.72 14.16
N ASP A 36 5.93 6.67 14.25
CA ASP A 36 5.25 6.44 15.51
C ASP A 36 5.44 4.97 15.97
N ALA A 37 5.02 4.70 17.21
CA ALA A 37 5.15 3.37 17.80
C ALA A 37 4.37 2.32 16.98
N ALA A 38 3.17 2.66 16.51
CA ALA A 38 2.30 1.75 15.76
C ALA A 38 2.91 1.33 14.42
N THR A 39 3.46 2.28 13.66
CA THR A 39 4.11 2.00 12.38
C THR A 39 5.39 1.21 12.60
N THR A 40 6.17 1.55 13.63
CA THR A 40 7.40 0.82 13.98
C THR A 40 7.08 -0.64 14.32
N GLU A 41 6.10 -0.87 15.19
CA GLU A 41 5.66 -2.22 15.57
C GLU A 41 5.13 -3.00 14.36
N TYR A 42 4.32 -2.36 13.52
CA TYR A 42 3.79 -2.99 12.31
C TYR A 42 4.91 -3.46 11.38
N VAL A 43 5.86 -2.59 11.05
CA VAL A 43 7.00 -2.93 10.18
C VAL A 43 7.85 -4.03 10.80
N GLN A 44 8.09 -4.00 12.11
CA GLN A 44 8.82 -5.06 12.82
C GLN A 44 8.12 -6.41 12.67
N LYS A 45 6.81 -6.50 12.93
CA LYS A 45 6.03 -7.74 12.76
C LYS A 45 6.02 -8.26 11.32
N LYS A 46 6.18 -7.39 10.33
CA LYS A 46 6.27 -7.79 8.92
C LYS A 46 7.66 -8.31 8.53
N LYS A 47 8.72 -7.80 9.15
CA LYS A 47 10.10 -8.27 8.96
C LYS A 47 10.42 -9.53 9.74
N PHE A 48 9.89 -9.62 10.95
CA PHE A 48 10.11 -10.70 11.90
C PHE A 48 8.75 -11.23 12.37
N PRO A 49 8.04 -11.96 11.51
CA PRO A 49 6.79 -12.61 11.89
C PRO A 49 7.03 -13.55 13.08
N GLU A 50 6.16 -13.44 14.09
CA GLU A 50 6.16 -14.34 15.25
C GLU A 50 5.49 -15.69 14.91
N ASP A 51 4.62 -15.69 13.91
CA ASP A 51 4.08 -16.89 13.28
C ASP A 51 5.13 -17.54 12.37
N SER A 52 5.03 -18.86 12.12
CA SER A 52 5.93 -19.62 11.26
C SER A 52 5.89 -19.23 9.77
N GLY A 53 5.23 -18.12 9.44
CA GLY A 53 5.12 -17.58 8.10
C GLY A 53 6.40 -16.86 7.65
N PRO A 54 6.62 -16.75 6.33
CA PRO A 54 7.74 -15.98 5.81
C PRO A 54 7.56 -14.47 6.06
N PRO A 55 8.66 -13.72 6.23
CA PRO A 55 8.61 -12.26 6.24
C PRO A 55 7.94 -11.69 4.99
N TYR A 56 7.36 -10.50 5.13
CA TYR A 56 6.78 -9.79 4.00
C TYR A 56 7.89 -9.18 3.15
N GLY A 57 7.67 -9.15 1.84
CA GLY A 57 8.54 -8.41 0.91
C GLY A 57 8.36 -6.90 1.06
N ALA A 58 9.48 -6.18 1.22
CA ALA A 58 9.48 -4.72 1.11
C ALA A 58 9.52 -4.30 -0.37
N ARG A 59 8.61 -3.40 -0.78
CA ARG A 59 8.64 -2.77 -2.12
C ARG A 59 8.30 -1.31 -2.01
N TYR A 60 9.15 -0.43 -2.50
CA TYR A 60 8.86 1.01 -2.48
C TYR A 60 9.41 1.63 -3.76
N VAL A 61 8.52 2.08 -4.65
CA VAL A 61 8.89 2.76 -5.89
C VAL A 61 9.10 4.25 -5.63
N GLY A 62 8.36 4.83 -4.67
CA GLY A 62 8.40 6.26 -4.39
C GLY A 62 7.44 7.07 -5.26
N SER A 63 6.62 6.40 -6.06
CA SER A 63 5.49 6.97 -6.78
C SER A 63 4.21 6.37 -6.24
N MET A 64 3.33 7.22 -5.69
CA MET A 64 2.07 6.78 -5.09
C MET A 64 1.23 5.97 -6.10
N VAL A 65 1.14 6.43 -7.35
CA VAL A 65 0.37 5.73 -8.40
C VAL A 65 0.91 4.32 -8.64
N ALA A 66 2.24 4.17 -8.73
CA ALA A 66 2.87 2.88 -8.96
C ALA A 66 2.71 1.93 -7.76
N ASP A 67 2.91 2.44 -6.54
CA ASP A 67 2.82 1.65 -5.32
C ASP A 67 1.37 1.23 -4.99
N VAL A 68 0.38 2.12 -5.24
CA VAL A 68 -1.05 1.79 -5.12
C VAL A 68 -1.47 0.80 -6.20
N HIS A 69 -1.13 1.03 -7.47
CA HIS A 69 -1.45 0.11 -8.57
C HIS A 69 -0.93 -1.31 -8.28
N ARG A 70 0.32 -1.43 -7.82
CA ARG A 70 0.87 -2.73 -7.40
C ARG A 70 0.08 -3.35 -6.26
N THR A 71 -0.31 -2.55 -5.27
CA THR A 71 -1.08 -3.04 -4.11
C THR A 71 -2.46 -3.54 -4.54
N LEU A 72 -3.11 -2.88 -5.50
CA LEU A 72 -4.38 -3.33 -6.07
C LEU A 72 -4.25 -4.67 -6.80
N VAL A 73 -3.22 -4.81 -7.64
CA VAL A 73 -3.02 -6.00 -8.50
C VAL A 73 -2.48 -7.21 -7.71
N TYR A 74 -1.47 -7.00 -6.87
CA TYR A 74 -0.76 -8.09 -6.20
C TYR A 74 -1.23 -8.32 -4.76
N GLY A 75 -2.00 -7.39 -4.19
CA GLY A 75 -2.31 -7.35 -2.77
C GLY A 75 -1.13 -6.86 -1.93
N GLY A 76 -1.38 -6.71 -0.64
CA GLY A 76 -0.41 -6.19 0.33
C GLY A 76 -0.89 -4.88 0.91
N ILE A 77 0.06 -4.08 1.42
CA ILE A 77 -0.26 -2.77 2.00
C ILE A 77 0.72 -1.70 1.52
N PHE A 78 0.19 -0.50 1.30
CA PHE A 78 0.97 0.72 1.10
C PHE A 78 0.73 1.64 2.31
N LEU A 79 1.80 2.16 2.90
CA LEU A 79 1.75 3.06 4.04
C LEU A 79 2.48 4.37 3.73
N TYR A 80 1.84 5.47 4.10
CA TYR A 80 2.43 6.80 4.06
C TYR A 80 2.16 7.52 5.40
N PRO A 81 2.78 7.06 6.50
CA PRO A 81 2.48 7.56 7.84
C PRO A 81 2.87 9.04 7.97
N ALA A 82 2.09 9.78 8.76
CA ALA A 82 2.53 11.07 9.27
C ALA A 82 3.86 10.90 10.04
N ASN A 83 4.75 11.89 9.96
CA ASN A 83 6.03 11.84 10.67
C ASN A 83 6.22 13.14 11.47
N GLN A 84 7.11 13.13 12.46
CA GLN A 84 7.32 14.30 13.34
C GLN A 84 7.73 15.58 12.58
N LYS A 85 8.33 15.45 11.39
CA LYS A 85 8.66 16.60 10.51
C LYS A 85 7.48 17.10 9.68
N ASN A 86 6.48 16.25 9.43
CA ASN A 86 5.24 16.53 8.70
C ASN A 86 4.07 15.92 9.48
N PRO A 87 3.63 16.57 10.57
CA PRO A 87 2.56 16.05 11.43
C PRO A 87 1.21 15.93 10.70
N LYS A 88 1.08 16.50 9.50
CA LYS A 88 -0.08 16.39 8.60
C LYS A 88 0.11 15.41 7.43
N GLY A 89 1.24 14.70 7.35
CA GLY A 89 1.62 13.92 6.17
C GLY A 89 2.01 14.80 4.97
N LYS A 90 2.65 14.22 3.94
CA LYS A 90 3.04 14.94 2.71
C LYS A 90 2.00 14.78 1.58
N VAL A 91 1.04 13.88 1.77
CA VAL A 91 -0.10 13.62 0.88
C VAL A 91 -1.33 13.66 1.79
N LEU A 92 -2.46 14.22 1.30
CA LEU A 92 -3.69 14.41 2.09
C LEU A 92 -3.97 13.19 2.99
N SER A 93 -4.29 13.48 4.25
CA SER A 93 -4.62 12.59 5.37
C SER A 93 -5.53 11.39 5.07
N ASP A 94 -6.18 11.36 3.91
CA ASP A 94 -7.23 10.41 3.55
C ASP A 94 -6.71 9.05 3.04
N PHE A 95 -5.44 8.93 2.67
CA PHE A 95 -4.93 7.65 2.12
C PHE A 95 -4.55 6.62 3.19
N GLN A 96 -4.26 7.05 4.42
CA GLN A 96 -4.07 6.14 5.55
C GLN A 96 -5.41 5.48 5.96
N LEU A 97 -6.55 6.11 5.61
CA LEU A 97 -7.91 5.59 5.80
C LEU A 97 -8.45 4.76 4.61
N HIS A 98 -7.92 4.94 3.39
CA HIS A 98 -8.51 4.29 2.21
C HIS A 98 -8.36 2.77 2.18
N HIS A 99 -7.39 2.18 2.89
CA HIS A 99 -7.33 0.72 3.04
C HIS A 99 -8.53 0.18 3.83
N GLN A 100 -9.08 0.95 4.77
CA GLN A 100 -10.26 0.58 5.54
C GLN A 100 -11.55 0.84 4.73
N LEU A 101 -11.64 1.99 4.04
CA LEU A 101 -12.82 2.38 3.26
C LEU A 101 -13.07 1.49 2.03
N ILE A 102 -12.03 0.99 1.36
CA ILE A 102 -12.20 0.06 0.23
C ILE A 102 -12.74 -1.30 0.70
N LEU A 103 -12.55 -1.68 1.98
CA LEU A 103 -13.10 -2.91 2.55
C LEU A 103 -14.49 -2.72 3.18
N ASP A 104 -14.81 -1.50 3.66
CA ASP A 104 -16.06 -1.17 4.34
C ASP A 104 -17.19 -0.71 3.40
N HIS A 105 -16.90 -0.30 2.16
CA HIS A 105 -17.95 -0.08 1.15
C HIS A 105 -18.33 -1.37 0.42
N ARG A 106 -18.96 -2.29 1.16
CA ARG A 106 -19.77 -3.38 0.60
C ARG A 106 -21.24 -3.16 0.97
N PRO A 107 -22.16 -2.94 0.02
CA PRO A 107 -23.55 -3.29 0.28
C PRO A 107 -23.64 -4.81 0.48
N LEU A 108 -24.49 -5.23 1.42
CA LEU A 108 -24.84 -6.63 1.69
C LEU A 108 -25.28 -7.37 0.41
#